data_AF-A0A3R9SIV5-F1
#
_entry.id   AF-A0A3R9SIV5-F1
#
_cell.length_a   1.000
_cell.length_b   1.000
_cell.length_c   1.000
_cell.angle_alpha   90.00
_cell.angle_beta   90.00
_cell.angle_gamma   90.00
#
_symmetry.space_group_name_H-M   'P 1'
#
loop_
_entity.id
_entity.type
_entity.pdbx_description
1 polymer ?
#
loop_
_entity_poly.entity_id
_entity_poly.type
_entity_poly.pdbx_seq_one_letter_code
_entity_poly.pdbx_strand_id
1 'polypeptide(L)'
;MEGSVQNKERLWTKRRHAKQLKLEMANQYIDGVVIPTQDIIKVLETLITPGDKVVLEGNNQKQADFLSRSLAQTNPDILHDLHMIMPSVGRSEHLDLFEKGIARKLDFSFAGPQSLRISQLIEDGLLEIGAIHTYIELYSRLVVDLIPNVVLSAGFMADRQGNIYTGPSTEDSPALIEPAAFSDGIVIVQVNELVDDVSELPRVDIPASWVDYVVVADQPFYIEPLFTRDPKHIKPVHVLMAMMAIRGIYEKHNVQSLNHGIGFNTAAIELILPTYGESLGLKGKICRNWTLNPHPTLIPAIETGWVES
;
A
#
# COMPACT_ATOMS: atom_id res chain seq x y z
N MET A 1 34.48 14.89 -48.57
CA MET A 1 34.18 14.02 -47.41
C MET A 1 33.30 14.83 -46.48
N GLU A 2 32.00 14.87 -46.75
CA GLU A 2 31.02 15.47 -45.84
C GLU A 2 30.46 14.33 -44.99
N GLY A 3 30.83 14.32 -43.71
CA GLY A 3 30.29 13.40 -42.72
C GLY A 3 28.89 13.85 -42.36
N SER A 4 27.87 13.12 -42.81
CA SER A 4 26.50 13.28 -42.38
C SER A 4 26.40 12.89 -40.90
N VAL A 5 26.35 13.89 -40.02
CA VAL A 5 25.87 13.67 -38.66
C VAL A 5 24.37 13.42 -38.78
N GLN A 6 23.98 12.15 -38.89
CA GLN A 6 22.58 11.73 -38.74
C GLN A 6 22.11 12.14 -37.35
N ASN A 7 21.39 13.25 -37.29
CA ASN A 7 20.71 13.69 -36.09
C ASN A 7 19.58 12.67 -35.82
N LYS A 8 19.84 11.64 -35.01
CA LYS A 8 18.82 10.67 -34.59
C LYS A 8 17.68 11.46 -33.95
N GLU A 9 16.54 11.48 -34.62
CA GLU A 9 15.36 12.20 -34.19
C GLU A 9 15.00 11.79 -32.76
N ARG A 10 14.95 12.77 -31.85
CA ARG A 10 14.75 12.52 -30.42
C ARG A 10 13.30 12.09 -30.21
N LEU A 11 13.07 10.79 -30.11
CA LEU A 11 11.78 10.21 -29.72
C LEU A 11 11.47 10.60 -28.27
N TRP A 12 10.51 11.51 -28.09
CA TRP A 12 10.06 12.01 -26.78
C TRP A 12 9.01 11.09 -26.12
N THR A 13 8.47 10.12 -26.86
CA THR A 13 7.37 9.23 -26.45
C THR A 13 7.81 7.80 -26.15
N LYS A 14 9.09 7.59 -25.77
CA LYS A 14 9.67 6.24 -25.57
C LYS A 14 8.90 5.38 -24.56
N ARG A 15 8.52 5.94 -23.40
CA ARG A 15 7.78 5.20 -22.37
C ARG A 15 6.40 4.80 -22.85
N ARG A 16 5.66 5.75 -23.43
CA ARG A 16 4.37 5.48 -24.09
C ARG A 16 4.45 4.36 -25.12
N HIS A 17 5.45 4.39 -26.00
CA HIS A 17 5.63 3.33 -27.00
C HIS A 17 5.95 1.98 -26.35
N ALA A 18 6.79 1.96 -25.31
CA ALA A 18 7.09 0.74 -24.57
C ALA A 18 5.86 0.16 -23.86
N LYS A 19 5.05 1.01 -23.20
CA LYS A 19 3.76 0.63 -22.61
C LYS A 19 2.84 0.05 -23.68
N GLN A 20 2.66 0.75 -24.80
CA GLN A 20 1.77 0.33 -25.88
C GLN A 20 2.09 -1.07 -26.41
N LEU A 21 3.37 -1.39 -26.64
CA LEU A 21 3.78 -2.73 -27.08
C LEU A 21 3.42 -3.81 -26.06
N LYS A 22 3.60 -3.54 -24.77
CA LYS A 22 3.23 -4.46 -23.68
C LYS A 22 1.72 -4.69 -23.63
N LEU A 23 0.93 -3.61 -23.76
CA LEU A 23 -0.54 -3.70 -23.80
C LEU A 23 -1.02 -4.51 -25.00
N GLU A 24 -0.46 -4.28 -26.20
CA GLU A 24 -0.79 -5.05 -27.40
C GLU A 24 -0.51 -6.55 -27.24
N MET A 25 0.61 -6.90 -26.61
CA MET A 25 0.94 -8.29 -26.29
C MET A 25 0.02 -8.89 -25.24
N ALA A 26 -0.47 -8.12 -24.27
CA ALA A 26 -1.35 -8.62 -23.22
C ALA A 26 -2.81 -8.74 -23.69
N ASN A 27 -3.27 -7.87 -24.59
CA ASN A 27 -4.64 -7.83 -25.10
C ASN A 27 -5.10 -9.13 -25.80
N GLN A 28 -4.17 -10.02 -26.19
CA GLN A 28 -4.53 -11.35 -26.70
C GLN A 28 -5.09 -12.30 -25.62
N TYR A 29 -4.91 -11.96 -24.34
CA TYR A 29 -5.34 -12.74 -23.18
C TYR A 29 -6.42 -12.03 -22.35
N ILE A 30 -6.87 -10.85 -22.75
CA ILE A 30 -7.66 -9.93 -21.91
C ILE A 30 -8.94 -9.51 -22.65
N ASP A 31 -10.06 -9.41 -21.93
CA ASP A 31 -11.31 -8.85 -22.45
C ASP A 31 -11.44 -7.38 -22.02
N GLY A 32 -11.06 -6.46 -22.92
CA GLY A 32 -10.99 -5.04 -22.61
C GLY A 32 -9.94 -4.76 -21.54
N VAL A 33 -10.40 -4.40 -20.34
CA VAL A 33 -9.54 -4.18 -19.15
C VAL A 33 -9.54 -5.38 -18.20
N VAL A 34 -10.35 -6.41 -18.45
CA VAL A 34 -10.57 -7.52 -17.51
C VAL A 34 -9.65 -8.69 -17.84
N ILE A 35 -8.68 -8.94 -16.96
CA ILE A 35 -7.80 -10.11 -17.01
C ILE A 35 -8.58 -11.34 -16.49
N PRO A 36 -8.62 -12.46 -17.24
CA PRO A 36 -9.10 -13.73 -16.69
C PRO A 36 -8.23 -14.17 -15.51
N THR A 37 -8.84 -14.49 -14.37
CA THR A 37 -8.14 -14.85 -13.12
C THR A 37 -7.07 -15.93 -13.32
N GLN A 38 -7.37 -16.96 -14.12
CA GLN A 38 -6.47 -18.08 -14.37
C GLN A 38 -5.22 -17.71 -15.20
N ASP A 39 -5.29 -16.63 -15.97
CA ASP A 39 -4.23 -16.20 -16.90
C ASP A 39 -3.32 -15.12 -16.28
N ILE A 40 -3.54 -14.76 -15.01
CA ILE A 40 -2.83 -13.67 -14.34
C ILE A 40 -1.31 -13.80 -14.41
N ILE A 41 -0.75 -14.99 -14.20
CA ILE A 41 0.71 -15.21 -14.24
C ILE A 41 1.25 -14.90 -15.64
N LYS A 42 0.54 -15.36 -16.68
CA LYS A 42 0.93 -15.12 -18.07
C LYS A 42 0.87 -13.63 -18.42
N VAL A 43 -0.13 -12.92 -17.91
CA VAL A 43 -0.26 -11.47 -18.09
C VAL A 43 0.84 -10.72 -17.34
N LEU A 44 1.18 -11.11 -16.11
CA LEU A 44 2.29 -10.51 -15.35
C LEU A 44 3.62 -10.68 -16.09
N GLU A 45 3.91 -11.89 -16.59
CA GLU A 45 5.10 -12.17 -17.42
C GLU A 45 5.13 -11.41 -18.76
N THR A 46 3.98 -10.88 -19.20
CA THR A 46 3.86 -10.11 -20.44
C THR A 46 4.01 -8.61 -20.20
N LEU A 47 3.41 -8.09 -19.13
CA LEU A 47 3.37 -6.65 -18.82
C LEU A 47 4.59 -6.18 -18.04
N ILE A 48 5.17 -7.02 -17.19
CA ILE A 48 6.35 -6.70 -16.41
C ILE A 48 7.59 -7.09 -17.23
N THR A 49 8.63 -6.26 -17.19
CA THR A 49 9.94 -6.57 -17.78
C THR A 49 11.02 -6.67 -16.71
N PRO A 50 12.09 -7.46 -16.95
CA PRO A 50 13.23 -7.51 -16.04
C PRO A 50 13.77 -6.11 -15.68
N GLY A 51 14.05 -5.90 -14.40
CA GLY A 51 14.52 -4.61 -13.89
C GLY A 51 13.45 -3.53 -13.71
N ASP A 52 12.17 -3.81 -13.98
CA ASP A 52 11.09 -2.85 -13.73
C ASP A 52 11.02 -2.47 -12.24
N LYS A 53 10.73 -1.19 -11.98
CA LYS A 53 10.29 -0.71 -10.67
C LYS A 53 8.83 -1.08 -10.47
N VAL A 54 8.58 -2.04 -9.59
CA VAL A 54 7.25 -2.57 -9.32
C VAL A 54 6.82 -2.13 -7.93
N VAL A 55 5.83 -1.25 -7.89
CA VAL A 55 5.09 -0.98 -6.66
C VAL A 55 4.16 -2.16 -6.45
N LEU A 56 4.32 -2.86 -5.33
CA LEU A 56 3.43 -3.94 -4.91
C LEU A 56 2.74 -3.53 -3.63
N GLU A 57 1.40 -3.49 -3.66
CA GLU A 57 0.59 -3.05 -2.54
C GLU A 57 0.63 -4.06 -1.39
N GLY A 58 1.61 -3.88 -0.51
CA GLY A 58 1.52 -4.24 0.89
C GLY A 58 1.35 -2.96 1.68
N ASN A 59 0.11 -2.57 1.99
CA ASN A 59 -0.14 -1.41 2.86
C ASN A 59 -0.04 -1.85 4.32
N ASN A 60 -0.36 -0.95 5.24
CA ASN A 60 -0.47 -1.30 6.64
C ASN A 60 -1.53 -2.38 6.90
N GLN A 61 -2.64 -2.35 6.16
CA GLN A 61 -3.75 -3.28 6.37
C GLN A 61 -4.02 -4.06 5.08
N LYS A 62 -4.45 -3.39 4.01
CA LYS A 62 -4.76 -4.03 2.72
C LYS A 62 -3.51 -4.60 2.03
N GLN A 63 -3.62 -5.85 1.58
CA GLN A 63 -2.58 -6.52 0.79
C GLN A 63 -3.19 -6.97 -0.54
N ALA A 64 -2.52 -6.68 -1.66
CA ALA A 64 -2.85 -7.29 -2.95
C ALA A 64 -2.32 -8.74 -3.00
N ASP A 65 -2.86 -9.60 -2.14
CA ASP A 65 -2.30 -10.93 -1.87
C ASP A 65 -2.45 -11.91 -3.04
N PHE A 66 -3.46 -11.75 -3.89
CA PHE A 66 -3.59 -12.55 -5.10
C PHE A 66 -2.49 -12.18 -6.09
N LEU A 67 -2.30 -10.89 -6.37
CA LEU A 67 -1.23 -10.42 -7.25
C LEU A 67 0.16 -10.75 -6.70
N SER A 68 0.40 -10.61 -5.39
CA SER A 68 1.69 -10.92 -4.79
C SER A 68 2.01 -12.42 -4.84
N ARG A 69 1.03 -13.30 -4.54
CA ARG A 69 1.18 -14.74 -4.68
C ARG A 69 1.41 -15.15 -6.14
N SER A 70 0.67 -14.56 -7.08
CA SER A 70 0.83 -14.84 -8.51
C SER A 70 2.19 -14.35 -9.03
N LEU A 71 2.65 -13.17 -8.61
CA LEU A 71 3.97 -12.66 -8.99
C LEU A 71 5.08 -13.60 -8.50
N ALA A 72 4.98 -14.14 -7.28
CA ALA A 72 5.93 -15.11 -6.73
C ALA A 72 5.88 -16.50 -7.42
N GLN A 73 4.96 -16.73 -8.35
CA GLN A 73 4.86 -17.94 -9.16
C GLN A 73 5.30 -17.72 -10.62
N THR A 74 5.66 -16.49 -11.00
CA THR A 74 6.18 -16.19 -12.34
C THR A 74 7.54 -16.86 -12.58
N ASN A 75 7.88 -17.08 -13.85
CA ASN A 75 9.14 -17.70 -14.25
C ASN A 75 10.32 -16.73 -14.03
N PRO A 76 11.32 -17.07 -13.20
CA PRO A 76 12.49 -16.21 -12.96
C PRO A 76 13.38 -16.02 -14.20
N ASP A 77 13.30 -16.91 -15.20
CA ASP A 77 14.00 -16.70 -16.47
C ASP A 77 13.37 -15.58 -17.32
N ILE A 78 12.11 -15.24 -17.04
CA ILE A 78 11.35 -14.18 -17.72
C ILE A 78 11.36 -12.89 -16.90
N LEU A 79 11.08 -13.00 -15.60
CA LEU A 79 11.06 -11.87 -14.67
C LEU A 79 12.16 -12.04 -13.63
N HIS A 80 13.18 -11.20 -13.72
CA HIS A 80 14.29 -11.15 -12.78
C HIS A 80 14.73 -9.71 -12.54
N ASP A 81 15.53 -9.52 -11.49
CA ASP A 81 16.09 -8.23 -11.09
C ASP A 81 15.06 -7.12 -10.85
N LEU A 82 13.80 -7.48 -10.54
CA LEU A 82 12.78 -6.49 -10.22
C LEU A 82 13.21 -5.62 -9.04
N HIS A 83 12.87 -4.34 -9.13
CA HIS A 83 13.02 -3.38 -8.04
C HIS A 83 11.67 -3.20 -7.37
N MET A 84 11.49 -3.87 -6.24
CA MET A 84 10.26 -3.80 -5.46
C MET A 84 10.20 -2.51 -4.64
N ILE A 85 9.06 -1.84 -4.71
CA ILE A 85 8.74 -0.67 -3.91
C ILE A 85 7.49 -1.02 -3.10
N MET A 86 7.62 -1.14 -1.78
CA MET A 86 6.55 -1.66 -0.94
C MET A 86 6.40 -0.81 0.32
N PRO A 87 5.23 -0.19 0.58
CA PRO A 87 5.02 0.55 1.82
C PRO A 87 5.28 -0.34 3.04
N SER A 88 4.73 -1.55 3.04
CA SER A 88 4.85 -2.55 4.09
C SER A 88 5.20 -3.92 3.51
N VAL A 89 6.20 -4.57 4.10
CA VAL A 89 6.62 -5.93 3.78
C VAL A 89 6.08 -6.86 4.87
N GLY A 90 4.77 -7.14 4.83
CA GLY A 90 4.10 -7.95 5.86
C GLY A 90 4.00 -9.44 5.54
N ARG A 91 3.79 -9.78 4.27
CA ARG A 91 3.48 -11.13 3.81
C ARG A 91 4.73 -11.95 3.49
N SER A 92 4.64 -13.27 3.61
CA SER A 92 5.76 -14.18 3.30
C SER A 92 6.12 -14.14 1.82
N GLU A 93 5.11 -14.13 0.94
CA GLU A 93 5.29 -14.15 -0.51
C GLU A 93 6.01 -12.92 -1.05
N HIS A 94 6.03 -11.81 -0.29
CA HIS A 94 6.83 -10.62 -0.64
C HIS A 94 8.32 -10.92 -0.65
N LEU A 95 8.80 -11.75 0.30
CA LEU A 95 10.22 -12.11 0.40
C LEU A 95 10.57 -13.34 -0.45
N ASP A 96 9.58 -14.18 -0.76
CA ASP A 96 9.76 -15.29 -1.70
C ASP A 96 10.22 -14.79 -3.09
N LEU A 97 9.85 -13.55 -3.48
CA LEU A 97 10.32 -12.92 -4.73
C LEU A 97 11.85 -12.84 -4.80
N PHE A 98 12.52 -12.58 -3.67
CA PHE A 98 13.97 -12.42 -3.60
C PHE A 98 14.66 -13.78 -3.52
N GLU A 99 14.12 -14.71 -2.74
CA GLU A 99 14.65 -16.09 -2.67
C GLU A 99 14.58 -16.81 -4.01
N LYS A 100 13.53 -16.55 -4.81
CA LYS A 100 13.36 -17.13 -6.14
C LYS A 100 14.11 -16.40 -7.25
N GLY A 101 14.80 -15.30 -6.94
CA GLY A 101 15.56 -14.51 -7.92
C GLY A 101 14.69 -13.66 -8.87
N ILE A 102 13.40 -13.50 -8.57
CA ILE A 102 12.48 -12.65 -9.34
C ILE A 102 12.77 -11.17 -9.05
N ALA A 103 12.98 -10.84 -7.77
CA ALA A 103 13.32 -9.51 -7.31
C ALA A 103 14.76 -9.45 -6.79
N ARG A 104 15.37 -8.26 -6.88
CA ARG A 104 16.71 -7.98 -6.34
C ARG A 104 16.72 -6.82 -5.37
N LYS A 105 16.07 -5.70 -5.73
CA LYS A 105 16.12 -4.45 -4.97
C LYS A 105 14.83 -4.20 -4.21
N LEU A 106 14.93 -3.61 -3.02
CA LEU A 106 13.79 -3.25 -2.19
C LEU A 106 13.96 -1.84 -1.60
N ASP A 107 12.99 -0.96 -1.84
CA ASP A 107 12.74 0.25 -1.06
C ASP A 107 11.42 0.05 -0.29
N PHE A 108 11.44 0.20 1.03
CA PHE A 108 10.27 -0.06 1.87
C PHE A 108 10.18 0.83 3.10
N SER A 109 9.00 0.91 3.74
CA SER A 109 8.82 1.70 4.97
C SER A 109 8.67 0.85 6.25
N PHE A 110 7.85 -0.19 6.22
CA PHE A 110 7.58 -1.03 7.40
C PHE A 110 7.84 -2.51 7.11
N ALA A 111 8.54 -3.20 8.01
CA ALA A 111 8.93 -4.62 7.84
C ALA A 111 8.07 -5.62 8.62
N GLY A 112 7.28 -5.16 9.60
CA GLY A 112 6.45 -6.01 10.45
C GLY A 112 7.15 -7.29 10.94
N PRO A 113 6.49 -8.47 10.82
CA PRO A 113 7.06 -9.75 11.25
C PRO A 113 8.19 -10.26 10.34
N GLN A 114 8.40 -9.68 9.16
CA GLN A 114 9.38 -10.14 8.17
C GLN A 114 10.80 -9.60 8.41
N SER A 115 10.99 -8.70 9.39
CA SER A 115 12.27 -8.04 9.67
C SER A 115 13.49 -8.97 9.81
N LEU A 116 13.32 -10.13 10.47
CA LEU A 116 14.38 -11.12 10.60
C LEU A 116 14.75 -11.74 9.24
N ARG A 117 13.74 -12.10 8.43
CA ARG A 117 13.93 -12.70 7.12
C ARG A 117 14.53 -11.70 6.13
N ILE A 118 14.15 -10.42 6.20
CA ILE A 118 14.81 -9.34 5.43
C ILE A 118 16.31 -9.33 5.73
N SER A 119 16.69 -9.36 7.01
CA SER A 119 18.11 -9.32 7.42
C SER A 119 18.89 -10.53 6.88
N GLN A 120 18.29 -11.72 6.94
CA GLN A 120 18.89 -12.95 6.41
C GLN A 120 19.11 -12.86 4.89
N LEU A 121 18.12 -12.39 4.13
CA LEU A 121 18.24 -12.30 2.66
C LEU A 121 19.25 -11.26 2.20
N ILE A 122 19.48 -10.22 3.00
CA ILE A 122 20.58 -9.26 2.77
C ILE A 122 21.93 -9.95 3.02
N GLU A 123 22.07 -10.69 4.11
CA GLU A 123 23.29 -11.43 4.44
C GLU A 123 23.64 -12.47 3.35
N ASP A 124 22.62 -13.16 2.82
CA ASP A 124 22.76 -14.14 1.75
C ASP A 124 22.99 -13.52 0.36
N GLY A 125 22.95 -12.19 0.24
CA GLY A 125 23.15 -11.46 -1.02
C GLY A 125 22.00 -11.59 -2.02
N LEU A 126 20.82 -12.02 -1.57
CA LEU A 126 19.62 -12.20 -2.39
C LEU A 126 18.77 -10.92 -2.45
N LEU A 127 18.89 -10.04 -1.45
CA LEU A 127 18.13 -8.80 -1.34
C LEU A 127 19.06 -7.60 -1.16
N GLU A 128 18.91 -6.60 -2.03
CA GLU A 128 19.60 -5.30 -1.96
C GLU A 128 18.63 -4.23 -1.45
N ILE A 129 18.92 -3.64 -0.28
CA ILE A 129 18.14 -2.51 0.22
C ILE A 129 18.60 -1.22 -0.46
N GLY A 130 17.64 -0.47 -1.01
CA GLY A 130 17.85 0.92 -1.40
C GLY A 130 17.95 1.80 -0.14
N ALA A 131 16.81 2.04 0.51
CA ALA A 131 16.73 2.64 1.83
C ALA A 131 15.46 2.19 2.56
N ILE A 132 15.39 2.51 3.85
CA ILE A 132 14.19 2.38 4.68
C ILE A 132 13.60 3.79 4.83
N HIS A 133 12.34 3.97 4.43
CA HIS A 133 11.67 5.28 4.37
C HIS A 133 10.59 5.42 5.43
N THR A 134 10.10 6.64 5.63
CA THR A 134 8.70 6.81 6.08
C THR A 134 7.75 6.74 4.89
N TYR A 135 6.49 6.37 5.09
CA TYR A 135 5.49 6.20 4.03
C TYR A 135 5.43 7.35 3.03
N ILE A 136 5.17 8.57 3.52
CA ILE A 136 5.02 9.75 2.67
C ILE A 136 6.31 10.16 1.95
N GLU A 137 7.47 9.81 2.50
CA GLU A 137 8.76 9.99 1.83
C GLU A 137 8.86 9.03 0.65
N LEU A 138 8.52 7.75 0.84
CA LEU A 138 8.51 6.75 -0.22
C LEU A 138 7.57 7.17 -1.36
N TYR A 139 6.36 7.66 -1.04
CA TYR A 139 5.40 8.13 -2.05
C TYR A 139 5.95 9.35 -2.81
N SER A 140 6.61 10.27 -2.12
CA SER A 140 7.23 11.45 -2.73
C SER A 140 8.31 11.08 -3.76
N ARG A 141 9.00 9.95 -3.56
CA ARG A 141 10.02 9.45 -4.49
C ARG A 141 9.44 8.90 -5.80
N LEU A 142 8.17 8.48 -5.81
CA LEU A 142 7.50 7.91 -6.98
C LEU A 142 7.33 8.92 -8.13
N VAL A 143 7.53 10.21 -7.89
CA VAL A 143 7.51 11.26 -8.93
C VAL A 143 8.89 11.86 -9.22
N VAL A 144 9.95 11.32 -8.60
CA VAL A 144 11.31 11.87 -8.69
C VAL A 144 12.31 10.81 -9.16
N ASP A 145 12.72 9.91 -8.27
CA ASP A 145 13.84 8.98 -8.49
C ASP A 145 13.41 7.51 -8.47
N LEU A 146 12.22 7.21 -7.96
CA LEU A 146 11.58 5.90 -7.96
C LEU A 146 10.33 5.86 -8.83
N ILE A 147 10.32 6.59 -9.95
CA ILE A 147 9.16 6.61 -10.87
C ILE A 147 8.80 5.18 -11.29
N PRO A 148 7.60 4.68 -10.92
CA PRO A 148 7.26 3.27 -11.05
C PRO A 148 6.95 2.89 -12.49
N ASN A 149 7.36 1.68 -12.88
CA ASN A 149 7.02 1.09 -14.16
C ASN A 149 5.69 0.34 -14.07
N VAL A 150 5.43 -0.30 -12.94
CA VAL A 150 4.24 -1.12 -12.68
C VAL A 150 3.73 -0.85 -11.27
N VAL A 151 2.41 -0.79 -11.10
CA VAL A 151 1.72 -0.77 -9.81
C VAL A 151 0.75 -1.95 -9.76
N LEU A 152 0.91 -2.79 -8.75
CA LEU A 152 0.05 -3.92 -8.44
C LEU A 152 -0.74 -3.59 -7.18
N SER A 153 -2.04 -3.33 -7.33
CA SER A 153 -2.91 -2.80 -6.28
C SER A 153 -4.17 -3.65 -6.04
N ALA A 154 -4.96 -3.30 -5.03
CA ALA A 154 -6.19 -3.98 -4.64
C ALA A 154 -7.37 -3.01 -4.37
N GLY A 155 -8.57 -3.43 -4.75
CA GLY A 155 -9.84 -2.76 -4.47
C GLY A 155 -10.93 -3.76 -4.06
N PHE A 156 -12.07 -3.28 -3.55
CA PHE A 156 -13.22 -4.14 -3.29
C PHE A 156 -13.92 -4.52 -4.58
N MET A 157 -14.23 -3.53 -5.42
CA MET A 157 -15.01 -3.74 -6.63
C MET A 157 -14.38 -2.98 -7.81
N ALA A 158 -14.54 -3.51 -9.01
CA ALA A 158 -14.32 -2.77 -10.25
C ALA A 158 -15.52 -2.91 -11.18
N ASP A 159 -15.72 -1.92 -12.04
CA ASP A 159 -16.56 -2.10 -13.23
C ASP A 159 -15.74 -2.56 -14.44
N ARG A 160 -16.41 -2.85 -15.56
CA ARG A 160 -15.75 -3.25 -16.82
C ARG A 160 -15.02 -2.10 -17.54
N GLN A 161 -15.06 -0.87 -17.04
CA GLN A 161 -14.25 0.23 -17.53
C GLN A 161 -12.93 0.36 -16.77
N GLY A 162 -12.83 -0.25 -15.58
CA GLY A 162 -11.67 -0.18 -14.70
C GLY A 162 -11.80 0.85 -13.58
N ASN A 163 -13.00 1.41 -13.34
CA ASN A 163 -13.22 2.25 -12.15
C ASN A 163 -13.16 1.36 -10.91
N ILE A 164 -12.45 1.81 -9.87
CA ILE A 164 -12.24 1.01 -8.66
C ILE A 164 -12.92 1.66 -7.46
N TYR A 165 -13.65 0.83 -6.72
CA TYR A 165 -14.08 1.12 -5.37
C TYR A 165 -13.10 0.48 -4.37
N THR A 166 -12.34 1.30 -3.64
CA THR A 166 -11.37 0.87 -2.61
C THR A 166 -11.93 1.02 -1.18
N GLY A 167 -12.99 1.81 -1.00
CA GLY A 167 -13.80 1.79 0.22
C GLY A 167 -13.05 2.25 1.47
N PRO A 168 -13.37 1.68 2.65
CA PRO A 168 -12.65 1.95 3.91
C PRO A 168 -11.16 1.57 3.86
N SER A 169 -10.75 0.77 2.87
CA SER A 169 -9.37 0.34 2.63
C SER A 169 -8.74 1.10 1.46
N THR A 170 -9.08 2.38 1.28
CA THR A 170 -8.42 3.25 0.28
C THR A 170 -6.91 3.30 0.54
N GLU A 171 -6.52 3.54 1.79
CA GLU A 171 -5.12 3.53 2.25
C GLU A 171 -4.18 4.27 1.27
N ASP A 172 -3.16 3.58 0.78
CA ASP A 172 -2.07 4.18 0.02
C ASP A 172 -2.35 4.20 -1.49
N SER A 173 -3.38 3.48 -1.97
CA SER A 173 -3.57 3.23 -3.41
C SER A 173 -3.58 4.50 -4.28
N PRO A 174 -4.24 5.61 -3.91
CA PRO A 174 -4.20 6.82 -4.72
C PRO A 174 -2.77 7.34 -4.94
N ALA A 175 -1.96 7.34 -3.88
CA ALA A 175 -0.57 7.81 -3.91
C ALA A 175 0.38 6.84 -4.62
N LEU A 176 0.05 5.55 -4.64
CA LEU A 176 0.81 4.52 -5.35
C LEU A 176 0.48 4.47 -6.85
N ILE A 177 -0.79 4.61 -7.21
CA ILE A 177 -1.30 4.47 -8.58
C ILE A 177 -1.02 5.70 -9.44
N GLU A 178 -1.30 6.90 -8.92
CA GLU A 178 -1.19 8.15 -9.69
C GLU A 178 0.18 8.33 -10.37
N PRO A 179 1.33 8.11 -9.70
CA PRO A 179 2.63 8.28 -10.32
C PRO A 179 2.88 7.36 -11.52
N ALA A 180 2.34 6.14 -11.53
CA ALA A 180 2.44 5.23 -12.66
C ALA A 180 1.47 5.62 -13.79
N ALA A 181 0.21 5.88 -13.44
CA ALA A 181 -0.85 6.25 -14.39
C ALA A 181 -0.43 7.43 -15.29
N PHE A 182 0.24 8.44 -14.71
CA PHE A 182 0.65 9.65 -15.41
C PHE A 182 2.09 9.65 -15.93
N SER A 183 2.81 8.53 -15.83
CA SER A 183 4.19 8.41 -16.32
C SER A 183 4.38 7.35 -17.41
N ASP A 184 3.28 6.92 -18.02
CA ASP A 184 3.19 5.77 -18.94
C ASP A 184 3.63 4.44 -18.27
N GLY A 185 3.39 4.30 -16.95
CA GLY A 185 3.49 3.03 -16.22
C GLY A 185 2.24 2.17 -16.39
N ILE A 186 2.27 0.94 -15.87
CA ILE A 186 1.17 -0.03 -15.99
C ILE A 186 0.52 -0.26 -14.63
N VAL A 187 -0.81 -0.11 -14.54
CA VAL A 187 -1.57 -0.27 -13.29
C VAL A 187 -2.49 -1.48 -13.40
N ILE A 188 -2.27 -2.47 -12.53
CA ILE A 188 -3.10 -3.67 -12.41
C ILE A 188 -3.73 -3.71 -11.02
N VAL A 189 -5.05 -3.80 -10.97
CA VAL A 189 -5.79 -3.81 -9.70
C VAL A 189 -6.56 -5.11 -9.55
N GLN A 190 -6.23 -5.91 -8.54
CA GLN A 190 -7.11 -7.01 -8.15
C GLN A 190 -8.35 -6.48 -7.44
N VAL A 191 -9.50 -7.10 -7.69
CA VAL A 191 -10.75 -6.77 -7.01
C VAL A 191 -11.45 -8.02 -6.51
N ASN A 192 -12.24 -7.87 -5.44
CA ASN A 192 -13.02 -8.99 -4.92
C ASN A 192 -14.21 -9.31 -5.83
N GLU A 193 -14.78 -8.29 -6.46
CA GLU A 193 -15.97 -8.39 -7.31
C GLU A 193 -15.83 -7.50 -8.54
N LEU A 194 -16.34 -8.01 -9.68
CA LEU A 194 -16.48 -7.24 -10.91
C LEU A 194 -17.97 -7.03 -11.18
N VAL A 195 -18.37 -5.78 -11.36
CA VAL A 195 -19.73 -5.38 -11.76
C VAL A 195 -19.75 -4.93 -13.21
N ASP A 196 -20.92 -4.88 -13.82
CA ASP A 196 -21.03 -4.56 -15.24
C ASP A 196 -20.97 -3.05 -15.50
N ASP A 197 -21.61 -2.23 -14.65
CA ASP A 197 -21.70 -0.78 -14.81
C ASP A 197 -21.19 0.02 -13.60
N VAL A 198 -20.69 1.24 -13.86
CA VAL A 198 -20.18 2.15 -12.84
C VAL A 198 -21.22 2.51 -11.76
N SER A 199 -22.51 2.51 -12.10
CA SER A 199 -23.61 2.81 -11.17
C SER A 199 -23.79 1.76 -10.07
N GLU A 200 -23.20 0.57 -10.25
CA GLU A 200 -23.19 -0.51 -9.26
C GLU A 200 -22.05 -0.35 -8.25
N LEU A 201 -21.06 0.50 -8.54
CA LEU A 201 -20.03 0.86 -7.58
C LEU A 201 -20.60 1.81 -6.51
N PRO A 202 -20.34 1.57 -5.21
CA PRO A 202 -20.78 2.49 -4.15
C PRO A 202 -20.24 3.92 -4.34
N ARG A 203 -19.03 4.04 -4.87
CA ARG A 203 -18.38 5.27 -5.37
C ARG A 203 -17.15 4.88 -6.19
N VAL A 204 -16.62 5.84 -6.95
CA VAL A 204 -15.33 5.69 -7.64
C VAL A 204 -14.24 6.32 -6.77
N ASP A 205 -13.28 5.50 -6.31
CA ASP A 205 -12.10 5.97 -5.57
C ASP A 205 -10.90 6.16 -6.51
N ILE A 206 -10.69 5.22 -7.45
CA ILE A 206 -9.70 5.33 -8.52
C ILE A 206 -10.43 5.33 -9.86
N PRO A 207 -10.28 6.39 -10.69
CA PRO A 207 -10.97 6.45 -11.97
C PRO A 207 -10.35 5.47 -12.98
N ALA A 208 -11.19 4.93 -13.87
CA ALA A 208 -10.82 3.99 -14.93
C ALA A 208 -9.61 4.43 -15.76
N SER A 209 -9.47 5.74 -16.02
CA SER A 209 -8.36 6.27 -16.82
C SER A 209 -6.99 6.14 -16.16
N TRP A 210 -6.92 5.76 -14.89
CA TRP A 210 -5.66 5.50 -14.18
C TRP A 210 -5.31 4.01 -14.15
N VAL A 211 -6.25 3.14 -14.51
CA VAL A 211 -6.13 1.69 -14.41
C VAL A 211 -5.99 1.11 -15.80
N ASP A 212 -4.97 0.29 -16.02
CA ASP A 212 -4.82 -0.42 -17.29
C ASP A 212 -5.63 -1.71 -17.30
N TYR A 213 -5.57 -2.46 -16.20
CA TYR A 213 -6.26 -3.73 -16.09
C TYR A 213 -6.79 -4.02 -14.68
N VAL A 214 -7.87 -4.78 -14.63
CA VAL A 214 -8.46 -5.34 -13.42
C VAL A 214 -8.48 -6.86 -13.48
N VAL A 215 -8.42 -7.51 -12.32
CA VAL A 215 -8.57 -8.96 -12.21
C VAL A 215 -9.43 -9.31 -11.01
N VAL A 216 -10.40 -10.21 -11.18
CA VAL A 216 -11.13 -10.75 -10.02
C VAL A 216 -10.19 -11.71 -9.29
N ALA A 217 -9.90 -11.41 -8.03
CA ALA A 217 -9.05 -12.23 -7.19
C ALA A 217 -9.68 -13.60 -6.90
N ASP A 218 -8.85 -14.59 -6.58
CA ASP A 218 -9.31 -15.93 -6.20
C ASP A 218 -10.09 -15.95 -4.87
N GLN A 219 -9.88 -14.93 -4.04
CA GLN A 219 -10.58 -14.69 -2.78
C GLN A 219 -10.51 -13.19 -2.42
N PRO A 220 -11.31 -12.72 -1.46
CA PRO A 220 -11.20 -11.34 -0.99
C PRO A 220 -9.78 -11.00 -0.53
N PHE A 221 -9.31 -9.80 -0.90
CA PHE A 221 -7.96 -9.37 -0.56
C PHE A 221 -7.71 -9.39 0.97
N TYR A 222 -6.50 -9.75 1.38
CA TYR A 222 -6.14 -9.86 2.79
C TYR A 222 -6.09 -8.49 3.49
N ILE A 223 -6.65 -8.41 4.70
CA ILE A 223 -6.58 -7.23 5.58
C ILE A 223 -5.94 -7.63 6.91
N GLU A 224 -4.83 -6.99 7.24
CA GLU A 224 -4.20 -7.11 8.56
C GLU A 224 -4.90 -6.17 9.58
N PRO A 225 -5.34 -6.65 10.75
CA PRO A 225 -5.83 -5.79 11.83
C PRO A 225 -4.65 -5.15 12.60
N LEU A 226 -3.73 -4.51 11.86
CA LEU A 226 -2.41 -4.11 12.34
C LEU A 226 -2.49 -3.32 13.66
N PHE A 227 -3.40 -2.33 13.71
CA PHE A 227 -3.55 -1.39 14.82
C PHE A 227 -4.45 -1.88 15.97
N THR A 228 -5.17 -2.99 15.80
CA THR A 228 -6.11 -3.48 16.82
C THR A 228 -5.36 -4.06 18.03
N ARG A 229 -5.65 -3.57 19.24
CA ARG A 229 -5.02 -4.05 20.48
C ARG A 229 -6.08 -4.60 21.43
N ASP A 230 -5.90 -5.86 21.85
CA ASP A 230 -6.76 -6.52 22.84
C ASP A 230 -6.54 -5.87 24.23
N PRO A 231 -7.53 -5.16 24.79
CA PRO A 231 -7.37 -4.44 26.06
C PRO A 231 -6.98 -5.32 27.24
N LYS A 232 -7.25 -6.64 27.19
CA LYS A 232 -6.89 -7.56 28.28
C LYS A 232 -5.38 -7.64 28.55
N HIS A 233 -4.56 -7.28 27.56
CA HIS A 233 -3.11 -7.27 27.67
C HIS A 233 -2.54 -5.94 28.17
N ILE A 234 -3.40 -4.95 28.44
CA ILE A 234 -2.97 -3.69 29.04
C ILE A 234 -2.62 -3.93 30.51
N LYS A 235 -1.38 -3.62 30.87
CA LYS A 235 -0.83 -3.81 32.22
C LYS A 235 -0.96 -2.52 33.04
N PRO A 236 -0.92 -2.60 34.38
CA PRO A 236 -0.94 -1.43 35.25
C PRO A 236 0.15 -0.39 34.93
N VAL A 237 1.32 -0.84 34.47
CA VAL A 237 2.41 0.08 34.06
C VAL A 237 2.01 0.93 32.85
N HIS A 238 1.27 0.38 31.88
CA HIS A 238 0.78 1.15 30.74
C HIS A 238 -0.24 2.21 31.22
N VAL A 239 -1.12 1.84 32.16
CA VAL A 239 -2.10 2.75 32.75
C VAL A 239 -1.42 3.89 33.52
N LEU A 240 -0.38 3.59 34.30
CA LEU A 240 0.41 4.61 34.99
C LEU A 240 1.02 5.61 34.00
N MET A 241 1.68 5.11 32.95
CA MET A 241 2.25 5.97 31.92
C MET A 241 1.19 6.78 31.18
N ALA A 242 0.02 6.19 30.93
CA ALA A 242 -1.10 6.86 30.30
C ALA A 242 -1.65 8.02 31.15
N MET A 243 -1.78 7.83 32.46
CA MET A 243 -2.17 8.90 33.39
C MET A 243 -1.15 10.05 33.36
N MET A 244 0.14 9.72 33.37
CA MET A 244 1.21 10.71 33.27
C MET A 244 1.18 11.46 31.93
N ALA A 245 0.89 10.79 30.82
CA ALA A 245 0.76 11.42 29.51
C ALA A 245 -0.41 12.41 29.49
N ILE A 246 -1.59 12.01 29.98
CA ILE A 246 -2.78 12.87 30.02
C ILE A 246 -2.51 14.11 30.90
N ARG A 247 -2.05 13.92 32.14
CA ARG A 247 -1.88 15.03 33.10
C ARG A 247 -0.65 15.88 32.82
N GLY A 248 0.48 15.23 32.57
CA GLY A 248 1.80 15.86 32.46
C GLY A 248 2.10 16.42 31.08
N ILE A 249 1.43 15.93 30.03
CA ILE A 249 1.65 16.36 28.66
C ILE A 249 0.38 16.98 28.07
N TYR A 250 -0.70 16.19 27.97
CA TYR A 250 -1.87 16.62 27.20
C TYR A 250 -2.55 17.83 27.83
N GLU A 251 -2.82 17.77 29.14
CA GLU A 251 -3.38 18.89 29.89
C GLU A 251 -2.39 20.04 30.01
N LYS A 252 -1.14 19.76 30.45
CA LYS A 252 -0.13 20.79 30.70
C LYS A 252 0.12 21.68 29.48
N HIS A 253 0.06 21.10 28.28
CA HIS A 253 0.30 21.80 27.02
C HIS A 253 -0.96 22.05 26.20
N ASN A 254 -2.14 21.80 26.78
CA ASN A 254 -3.44 22.02 26.14
C ASN A 254 -3.51 21.37 24.73
N VAL A 255 -3.08 20.11 24.62
CA VAL A 255 -2.97 19.39 23.35
C VAL A 255 -4.35 19.21 22.73
N GLN A 256 -4.60 19.90 21.62
CA GLN A 256 -5.90 19.88 20.93
C GLN A 256 -6.03 18.70 19.96
N SER A 257 -4.94 18.38 19.28
CA SER A 257 -4.92 17.40 18.19
C SER A 257 -3.67 16.53 18.23
N LEU A 258 -3.80 15.26 17.86
CA LEU A 258 -2.72 14.28 18.05
C LEU A 258 -2.85 13.04 17.14
N ASN A 259 -1.74 12.33 17.02
CA ASN A 259 -1.67 10.95 16.54
C ASN A 259 -1.16 10.06 17.67
N HIS A 260 -1.66 8.83 17.75
CA HIS A 260 -1.09 7.81 18.60
C HIS A 260 -0.35 6.79 17.74
N GLY A 261 0.95 6.64 18.03
CA GLY A 261 1.73 5.51 17.54
C GLY A 261 1.13 4.19 18.01
N ILE A 262 1.38 3.12 17.26
CA ILE A 262 0.82 1.79 17.50
C ILE A 262 1.38 1.15 18.79
N GLY A 263 0.50 0.61 19.65
CA GLY A 263 0.94 -0.17 20.81
C GLY A 263 0.00 -0.15 22.01
N PHE A 264 0.29 -0.97 23.02
CA PHE A 264 -0.50 -1.02 24.26
C PHE A 264 -0.37 0.24 25.13
N ASN A 265 0.73 0.99 25.01
CA ASN A 265 0.96 2.22 25.78
C ASN A 265 -0.04 3.31 25.42
N THR A 266 -0.24 3.56 24.13
CA THR A 266 -1.19 4.56 23.61
C THR A 266 -2.63 4.06 23.66
N ALA A 267 -2.88 2.77 23.42
CA ALA A 267 -4.20 2.18 23.65
C ALA A 267 -4.68 2.36 25.10
N ALA A 268 -3.77 2.30 26.08
CA ALA A 268 -4.10 2.59 27.48
C ALA A 268 -4.52 4.06 27.67
N ILE A 269 -3.91 5.02 26.97
CA ILE A 269 -4.31 6.43 26.98
C ILE A 269 -5.75 6.57 26.47
N GLU A 270 -6.04 6.00 25.30
CA GLU A 270 -7.36 6.07 24.65
C GLU A 270 -8.47 5.60 25.60
N LEU A 271 -8.25 4.47 26.27
CA LEU A 271 -9.25 3.85 27.15
C LEU A 271 -9.45 4.57 28.49
N ILE A 272 -8.48 5.36 28.96
CA ILE A 272 -8.61 6.09 30.22
C ILE A 272 -8.96 7.57 30.05
N LEU A 273 -9.04 8.09 28.82
CA LEU A 273 -9.60 9.43 28.57
C LEU A 273 -11.00 9.56 29.21
N PRO A 274 -11.96 8.63 29.00
CA PRO A 274 -13.31 8.75 29.55
C PRO A 274 -13.43 8.54 31.06
N THR A 275 -12.35 8.19 31.74
CA THR A 275 -12.34 7.91 33.19
C THR A 275 -11.37 8.84 33.91
N TYR A 276 -10.07 8.63 33.75
CA TYR A 276 -9.05 9.48 34.37
C TYR A 276 -9.10 10.90 33.81
N GLY A 277 -9.18 11.06 32.49
CA GLY A 277 -9.35 12.37 31.85
C GLY A 277 -10.62 13.08 32.31
N GLU A 278 -11.72 12.35 32.48
CA GLU A 278 -12.99 12.89 32.99
C GLU A 278 -12.88 13.35 34.45
N SER A 279 -12.17 12.59 35.30
CA SER A 279 -11.97 12.98 36.70
C SER A 279 -11.16 14.27 36.87
N LEU A 280 -10.41 14.67 35.84
CA LEU A 280 -9.70 15.95 35.74
C LEU A 280 -10.55 17.05 35.07
N GLY A 281 -11.76 16.74 34.60
CA GLY A 281 -12.66 17.67 33.93
C GLY A 281 -12.13 18.16 32.58
N LEU A 282 -11.46 17.28 31.81
CA LEU A 282 -10.75 17.65 30.58
C LEU A 282 -11.52 17.36 29.27
N LYS A 283 -12.70 16.76 29.35
CA LYS A 283 -13.56 16.52 28.18
C LYS A 283 -13.80 17.83 27.41
N GLY A 284 -13.61 17.78 26.09
CA GLY A 284 -13.73 18.94 25.20
C GLY A 284 -12.65 20.02 25.39
N LYS A 285 -11.65 19.80 26.24
CA LYS A 285 -10.51 20.73 26.44
C LYS A 285 -9.24 20.27 25.76
N ILE A 286 -9.07 18.96 25.56
CA ILE A 286 -7.91 18.34 24.92
C ILE A 286 -8.36 17.21 23.98
N CYS A 287 -7.46 16.73 23.13
CA CYS A 287 -7.63 15.51 22.33
C CYS A 287 -8.92 15.47 21.49
N ARG A 288 -9.25 16.58 20.83
CA ARG A 288 -10.47 16.73 20.05
C ARG A 288 -10.33 16.19 18.62
N ASN A 289 -9.17 16.42 18.00
CA ASN A 289 -8.94 16.08 16.58
C ASN A 289 -7.80 15.07 16.41
N TRP A 290 -8.03 14.02 15.63
CA TRP A 290 -7.15 12.86 15.52
C TRP A 290 -6.77 12.58 14.07
N THR A 291 -5.48 12.36 13.83
CA THR A 291 -5.01 11.72 12.60
C THR A 291 -4.67 10.28 12.96
N LEU A 292 -5.67 9.40 12.97
CA LEU A 292 -5.54 8.06 13.52
C LEU A 292 -6.30 7.02 12.69
N ASN A 293 -5.79 5.79 12.67
CA ASN A 293 -6.59 4.64 12.26
C ASN A 293 -7.82 4.50 13.19
N PRO A 294 -8.92 3.86 12.73
CA PRO A 294 -10.12 3.66 13.54
C PRO A 294 -9.89 2.59 14.62
N HIS A 295 -9.14 2.95 15.66
CA HIS A 295 -8.79 2.06 16.76
C HIS A 295 -10.04 1.64 17.53
N PRO A 296 -10.28 0.32 17.73
CA PRO A 296 -11.36 -0.13 18.61
C PRO A 296 -11.24 0.39 20.05
N THR A 297 -10.01 0.65 20.51
CA THR A 297 -9.71 1.19 21.84
C THR A 297 -10.11 2.65 22.00
N LEU A 298 -10.37 3.39 20.91
CA LEU A 298 -10.84 4.76 20.94
C LEU A 298 -12.38 4.86 21.04
N ILE A 299 -13.11 3.76 20.78
CA ILE A 299 -14.59 3.75 20.81
C ILE A 299 -15.15 4.40 22.09
N PRO A 300 -14.70 4.07 23.32
CA PRO A 300 -15.24 4.69 24.51
C PRO A 300 -15.03 6.22 24.57
N ALA A 301 -13.93 6.74 24.00
CA ALA A 301 -13.67 8.17 23.93
C ALA A 301 -14.59 8.87 22.91
N ILE A 302 -14.89 8.21 21.79
CA ILE A 302 -15.87 8.68 20.81
C ILE A 302 -17.26 8.75 21.45
N GLU A 303 -17.74 7.63 22.02
CA GLU A 303 -19.08 7.53 22.60
C GLU A 303 -19.31 8.49 23.78
N THR A 304 -18.25 8.83 24.52
CA THR A 304 -18.34 9.79 25.64
C THR A 304 -18.11 11.25 25.22
N GLY A 305 -17.98 11.54 23.93
CA GLY A 305 -17.92 12.90 23.38
C GLY A 305 -16.57 13.59 23.55
N TRP A 306 -15.46 12.84 23.61
CA TRP A 306 -14.12 13.41 23.61
C TRP A 306 -13.62 13.76 22.21
N VAL A 307 -13.96 12.91 21.24
CA VAL A 307 -13.44 12.96 19.87
C VAL A 307 -14.42 13.72 18.98
N GLU A 308 -13.92 14.74 18.28
CA GLU A 308 -14.69 15.53 17.31
C GLU A 308 -14.43 15.09 15.86
N SER A 309 -13.19 14.73 15.53
CA SER A 309 -12.76 14.34 14.17
C SER A 309 -11.58 13.39 14.18
#